data_AF-A0A7I8J6Y5-F1
#
_entry.id   AF-A0A7I8J6Y5-F1
#
_cell.length_a   1.000
_cell.length_b   1.000
_cell.length_c   1.000
_cell.angle_alpha   90.00
_cell.angle_beta   90.00
_cell.angle_gamma   90.00
#
_symmetry.space_group_name_H-M   'P 1'
#
loop_
_entity.id
_entity.type
_entity.pdbx_description
1 polymer ?
#
loop_
_entity_poly.entity_id
_entity_poly.type
_entity_poly.pdbx_seq_one_letter_code
_entity_poly.pdbx_strand_id
1 'polypeptide(L)'
;MTFEEVSRYFYVPITVAAKELKMGLTQLKKKCRELGIPRWPHRKMKSLQVLISNVQELGREDGEMGETQLQRAIEILEREREAIERVPGTQLEEKTKRLRQACFKANFKKRRQSKPGAAAVAGRRDPVRAS
;
A
#
# COMPACT_ATOMS: atom_id res chain seq x y z
N MET A 1 21.62 18.05 7.74
CA MET A 1 20.73 17.04 7.17
C MET A 1 21.55 15.82 6.81
N THR A 2 21.68 14.91 7.76
CA THR A 2 22.27 13.57 7.57
C THR A 2 21.25 12.63 6.96
N PHE A 3 21.70 11.48 6.47
CA PHE A 3 20.81 10.43 5.96
C PHE A 3 19.78 9.97 7.00
N GLU A 4 20.23 9.77 8.25
CA GLU A 4 19.39 9.31 9.37
C GLU A 4 18.26 10.28 9.72
N GLU A 5 18.51 11.60 9.63
CA GLU A 5 17.46 12.59 9.85
C GLU A 5 16.35 12.46 8.80
N VAL A 6 16.72 12.16 7.56
CA VAL A 6 15.77 12.05 6.43
C VAL A 6 15.03 10.73 6.46
N SER A 7 15.70 9.64 6.85
CA SER A 7 15.11 8.31 6.87
C SER A 7 13.90 8.21 7.79
N ARG A 8 13.89 8.98 8.90
CA ARG A 8 12.76 9.12 9.81
C ARG A 8 11.48 9.62 9.13
N TYR A 9 11.60 10.35 8.02
CA TYR A 9 10.47 10.94 7.28
C TYR A 9 10.09 10.15 6.01
N PHE A 10 10.69 9.01 5.74
CA PHE A 10 10.34 8.21 4.55
C PHE A 10 8.90 7.70 4.55
N TYR A 11 8.29 7.61 5.73
CA TYR A 11 6.89 7.23 5.93
C TYR A 11 5.89 8.33 5.57
N VAL A 12 6.35 9.57 5.38
CA VAL A 12 5.50 10.72 5.03
C VAL A 12 5.83 11.26 3.64
N PRO A 13 4.90 11.96 2.96
CA PRO A 13 5.21 12.57 1.68
C PRO A 13 6.30 13.65 1.83
N ILE A 14 7.11 13.83 0.80
CA ILE A 14 8.21 14.80 0.78
C ILE A 14 7.75 16.24 1.09
N THR A 15 6.49 16.57 0.80
CA THR A 15 5.86 17.85 1.14
C THR A 15 5.75 18.05 2.65
N VAL A 16 5.42 16.99 3.39
CA VAL A 16 5.34 17.01 4.86
C VAL A 16 6.74 16.98 5.45
N ALA A 17 7.61 16.11 4.96
CA ALA A 17 9.01 16.06 5.39
C ALA A 17 9.72 17.41 5.23
N ALA A 18 9.49 18.12 4.13
CA ALA A 18 10.01 19.46 3.88
C ALA A 18 9.54 20.48 4.93
N LYS A 19 8.28 20.40 5.35
CA LYS A 19 7.73 21.28 6.39
C LYS A 19 8.35 20.97 7.76
N GLU A 20 8.42 19.70 8.13
CA GLU A 20 9.01 19.26 9.41
C GLU A 20 10.50 19.62 9.50
N LEU A 21 11.24 19.41 8.41
CA LEU A 21 12.66 19.77 8.30
C LEU A 21 12.89 21.27 8.08
N LYS A 22 11.82 22.09 8.03
CA LYS A 22 11.86 23.53 7.73
C LYS A 22 12.70 23.87 6.49
N MET A 23 12.66 22.99 5.49
CA MET A 23 13.44 23.10 4.26
C MET A 23 12.52 23.26 3.06
N GLY A 24 12.89 24.15 2.14
CA GLY A 24 12.20 24.26 0.85
C GLY A 24 12.28 22.94 0.07
N LEU A 25 11.18 22.57 -0.60
CA LEU A 25 11.04 21.32 -1.36
C LEU A 25 12.17 21.09 -2.37
N THR A 26 12.62 22.17 -3.02
CA THR A 26 13.75 22.16 -3.97
C THR A 26 15.08 21.89 -3.27
N GLN A 27 15.32 22.51 -2.12
CA GLN A 27 16.53 22.28 -1.33
C GLN A 27 16.57 20.86 -0.78
N LEU A 28 15.43 20.37 -0.29
CA LEU A 28 15.29 18.99 0.19
C LEU A 28 15.58 17.99 -0.91
N LYS A 29 15.04 18.17 -2.11
CA LYS A 29 15.35 17.31 -3.27
C LYS A 29 16.83 17.33 -3.66
N LYS A 30 17.46 18.51 -3.66
CA LYS A 30 18.90 18.64 -3.99
C LYS A 30 19.75 17.89 -2.96
N LYS A 31 19.49 18.10 -1.68
CA LYS A 31 20.14 17.37 -0.57
C LYS A 31 19.88 15.88 -0.60
N CYS A 32 18.65 15.46 -0.91
CA CYS A 32 18.33 14.04 -1.10
C CYS A 32 19.20 13.41 -2.20
N ARG A 33 19.36 14.08 -3.35
CA ARG A 33 20.23 13.57 -4.43
C ARG A 33 21.69 13.46 -4.00
N GLU A 34 22.21 14.45 -3.26
CA GLU A 34 23.56 14.42 -2.68
C GLU A 34 23.75 13.23 -1.71
N LEU A 35 22.70 12.89 -0.97
CA LEU A 35 22.68 11.76 -0.02
C LEU A 35 22.38 10.40 -0.66
N GLY A 36 22.35 10.30 -2.00
CA GLY A 36 22.06 9.04 -2.70
C GLY A 36 20.57 8.66 -2.71
N ILE A 37 19.67 9.64 -2.51
CA ILE A 37 18.21 9.50 -2.51
C ILE A 37 17.66 10.11 -3.81
N PRO A 38 17.73 9.40 -4.95
CA PRO A 38 17.25 9.93 -6.23
C PRO A 38 15.73 10.12 -6.24
N ARG A 39 14.97 9.30 -5.48
CA ARG A 39 13.52 9.33 -5.47
C ARG A 39 12.95 9.06 -4.08
N TRP A 40 12.04 9.93 -3.64
CA TRP A 40 11.46 9.85 -2.31
C TRP A 40 10.67 8.54 -2.09
N PRO A 41 11.01 7.72 -1.08
CA PRO A 41 10.49 6.36 -0.92
C PRO A 41 9.04 6.24 -0.40
N HIS A 42 8.38 7.34 -0.04
CA HIS A 42 7.00 7.34 0.49
C HIS A 42 5.99 6.50 -0.31
N ARG A 43 6.03 6.59 -1.65
CA ARG A 43 5.07 5.83 -2.48
C ARG A 43 5.25 4.32 -2.35
N LYS A 44 6.50 3.86 -2.21
CA LYS A 44 6.81 2.44 -2.02
C LYS A 44 6.43 2.02 -0.60
N MET A 45 6.80 2.81 0.40
CA MET A 45 6.48 2.58 1.81
C MET A 45 4.98 2.41 2.03
N LYS A 46 4.17 3.34 1.48
CA LYS A 46 2.72 3.26 1.53
C LYS A 46 2.17 2.02 0.82
N SER A 47 2.77 1.61 -0.30
CA SER A 47 2.36 0.39 -0.99
C SER A 47 2.63 -0.87 -0.17
N LEU A 48 3.77 -0.95 0.52
CA LEU A 48 4.11 -2.07 1.39
C LEU A 48 3.13 -2.16 2.57
N GLN A 49 2.84 -1.04 3.22
CA GLN A 49 1.88 -0.98 4.33
C GLN A 49 0.48 -1.47 3.92
N VAL A 50 -0.01 -1.02 2.76
CA VAL A 50 -1.29 -1.50 2.22
C VAL A 50 -1.24 -2.99 1.87
N LEU A 51 -0.11 -3.48 1.35
CA LEU A 51 0.08 -4.90 1.08
C LEU A 51 0.01 -5.73 2.35
N ILE A 52 0.74 -5.35 3.40
CA ILE A 52 0.72 -6.03 4.70
C ILE A 52 -0.71 -6.11 5.24
N SER A 53 -1.43 -4.99 5.23
CA SER A 53 -2.82 -4.96 5.69
C SER A 53 -3.74 -5.89 4.89
N ASN A 54 -3.59 -5.93 3.55
CA ASN A 54 -4.38 -6.84 2.71
C ASN A 54 -4.03 -8.32 2.96
N VAL A 55 -2.74 -8.64 3.12
CA VAL A 55 -2.30 -10.03 3.38
C VAL A 55 -2.80 -10.47 4.76
N GLN A 56 -2.76 -9.60 5.77
CA GLN A 56 -3.32 -9.87 7.10
C GLN A 56 -4.83 -10.12 7.05
N GLU A 57 -5.57 -9.36 6.23
CA GLU A 57 -7.01 -9.55 6.05
C GLU A 57 -7.34 -10.87 5.35
N LEU A 58 -6.53 -11.29 4.37
CA LEU A 58 -6.68 -12.59 3.70
C LEU A 58 -6.32 -13.76 4.62
N GLY A 59 -5.23 -13.64 5.39
CA GLY A 59 -4.76 -14.72 6.27
C GLY A 59 -5.71 -15.05 7.42
N ARG A 60 -6.54 -14.09 7.87
CA ARG A 60 -7.57 -14.34 8.90
C ARG A 60 -8.72 -15.24 8.41
N GLU A 61 -8.91 -15.36 7.10
CA GLU A 61 -10.01 -16.15 6.52
C GLU A 61 -9.59 -17.59 6.18
N ASP A 62 -8.30 -17.83 5.91
CA ASP A 62 -7.79 -19.11 5.39
C ASP A 62 -7.28 -20.08 6.48
N GLY A 63 -7.39 -19.76 7.78
CA GLY A 63 -6.97 -20.63 8.89
C GLY A 63 -5.44 -20.80 9.05
N GLU A 64 -4.99 -21.86 9.75
CA GLU A 64 -3.56 -22.09 10.10
C GLU A 64 -2.60 -22.09 8.89
N MET A 65 -3.04 -22.57 7.71
CA MET A 65 -2.22 -22.51 6.49
C MET A 65 -2.05 -21.08 5.95
N GLY A 66 -3.01 -20.20 6.21
CA GLY A 66 -2.94 -18.78 5.89
C GLY A 66 -1.89 -18.05 6.73
N GLU A 67 -1.68 -18.47 7.98
CA GLU A 67 -0.73 -17.83 8.90
C GLU A 67 0.73 -18.02 8.47
N THR A 68 1.11 -19.22 8.00
CA THR A 68 2.49 -19.46 7.53
C THR A 68 2.80 -18.71 6.22
N GLN A 69 1.79 -18.53 5.36
CA GLN A 69 1.93 -17.77 4.12
C GLN A 69 1.94 -16.26 4.40
N LEU A 70 1.13 -15.81 5.37
CA LEU A 70 1.13 -14.46 5.92
C LEU A 70 2.49 -14.10 6.50
N GLN A 71 3.07 -14.94 7.36
CA GLN A 71 4.34 -14.68 8.01
C GLN A 71 5.48 -14.51 6.99
N ARG A 72 5.56 -15.41 6.00
CA ARG A 72 6.55 -15.31 4.91
C ARG A 72 6.37 -14.06 4.06
N ALA A 73 5.13 -13.67 3.78
CA ALA A 73 4.85 -12.45 3.04
C ALA A 73 5.26 -11.19 3.82
N ILE A 74 4.98 -11.14 5.13
CA ILE A 74 5.40 -10.05 6.00
C ILE A 74 6.93 -9.94 6.02
N GLU A 75 7.63 -11.06 6.22
CA GLU A 75 9.10 -11.08 6.29
C GLU A 75 9.75 -10.55 4.99
N ILE A 76 9.21 -10.91 3.82
CA ILE A 76 9.68 -10.38 2.53
C ILE A 76 9.42 -8.87 2.43
N LEU A 77 8.23 -8.41 2.85
CA LEU A 77 7.86 -7.00 2.81
C LEU A 77 8.68 -6.14 3.78
N GLU A 78 9.05 -6.68 4.94
CA GLU A 78 9.93 -6.03 5.91
C GLU A 78 11.38 -5.95 5.43
N ARG A 79 11.91 -7.02 4.83
CA ARG A 79 13.24 -7.00 4.22
C ARG A 79 13.31 -5.95 3.10
N GLU A 80 12.24 -5.84 2.31
CA GLU A 80 12.14 -4.82 1.27
C GLU A 80 12.03 -3.40 1.86
N ARG A 81 11.31 -3.25 2.98
CA ARG A 81 11.24 -1.99 3.74
C ARG A 81 12.64 -1.56 4.18
N GLU A 82 13.40 -2.48 4.76
CA GLU A 82 14.77 -2.24 5.23
C GLU A 82 15.69 -1.88 4.06
N ALA A 83 15.57 -2.54 2.90
CA ALA A 83 16.34 -2.20 1.71
C ALA A 83 16.06 -0.78 1.19
N ILE A 84 14.82 -0.30 1.33
CA ILE A 84 14.41 1.06 0.97
C ILE A 84 14.88 2.09 2.02
N GLU A 85 14.90 1.70 3.30
CA GLU A 85 15.46 2.52 4.38
C GLU A 85 16.97 2.67 4.26
N ARG A 86 17.68 1.64 3.79
CA ARG A 86 19.12 1.64 3.60
C ARG A 86 19.56 2.37 2.34
N VAL A 87 18.82 2.21 1.24
CA VAL A 87 19.11 2.85 -0.05
C VAL A 87 17.81 3.42 -0.65
N PRO A 88 17.56 4.74 -0.51
CA PRO A 88 16.34 5.41 -0.95
C PRO A 88 16.35 5.66 -2.46
N GLY A 89 16.48 4.58 -3.22
CA GLY A 89 16.70 4.57 -4.66
C GLY A 89 16.56 3.16 -5.24
N THR A 90 16.73 2.12 -4.41
CA THR A 90 16.65 0.72 -4.79
C THR A 90 15.29 0.42 -5.41
N GLN A 91 15.30 -0.18 -6.59
CA GLN A 91 14.08 -0.60 -7.26
C GLN A 91 13.39 -1.69 -6.43
N LEU A 92 12.05 -1.66 -6.38
CA LEU A 92 11.30 -2.74 -5.73
C LEU A 92 11.65 -4.07 -6.38
N GLU A 93 11.99 -5.08 -5.59
CA GLU A 93 12.31 -6.42 -6.11
C GLU A 93 11.10 -6.99 -6.89
N GLU A 94 11.36 -7.70 -7.99
CA GLU A 94 10.32 -8.27 -8.85
C GLU A 94 9.38 -9.21 -8.07
N LYS A 95 9.89 -9.88 -7.04
CA LYS A 95 9.10 -10.75 -6.16
C LYS A 95 8.03 -9.98 -5.40
N THR A 96 8.35 -8.79 -4.91
CA THR A 96 7.40 -7.89 -4.22
C THR A 96 6.35 -7.34 -5.19
N LYS A 97 6.72 -7.07 -6.45
CA LYS A 97 5.76 -6.67 -7.49
C LYS A 97 4.79 -7.80 -7.85
N ARG A 98 5.28 -9.03 -7.93
CA ARG A 98 4.45 -10.23 -8.17
C ARG A 98 3.48 -10.46 -7.01
N LEU A 99 3.95 -10.36 -5.77
CA LEU A 99 3.11 -10.47 -4.57
C LEU A 99 2.01 -9.39 -4.55
N ARG A 100 2.35 -8.15 -4.90
CA ARG A 100 1.38 -7.06 -5.08
C ARG A 100 0.27 -7.42 -6.06
N GLN A 101 0.64 -7.93 -7.23
CA GLN A 101 -0.34 -8.31 -8.26
C GLN A 101 -1.22 -9.47 -7.79
N ALA A 102 -0.65 -10.47 -7.10
CA ALA A 102 -1.39 -11.59 -6.55
C ALA A 102 -2.42 -11.12 -5.51
N CYS A 103 -2.01 -10.30 -4.52
CA CYS A 103 -2.91 -9.73 -3.53
C CYS A 103 -4.00 -8.85 -4.16
N PHE A 104 -3.66 -8.02 -5.15
CA PHE A 104 -4.64 -7.18 -5.82
C PHE A 104 -5.67 -8.01 -6.60
N LYS A 105 -5.23 -9.07 -7.31
CA LYS A 105 -6.13 -9.99 -8.00
C LYS A 105 -7.04 -10.73 -7.02
N ALA A 106 -6.50 -11.23 -5.91
CA ALA A 106 -7.28 -11.90 -4.86
C ALA A 106 -8.33 -10.96 -4.28
N ASN A 107 -7.95 -9.75 -3.89
CA ASN A 107 -8.86 -8.78 -3.29
C ASN A 107 -9.91 -8.25 -4.29
N PHE A 108 -9.54 -8.08 -5.57
CA PHE A 108 -10.48 -7.73 -6.64
C PHE A 108 -11.50 -8.85 -6.89
N LYS A 109 -11.05 -10.12 -6.91
CA LYS A 109 -11.94 -11.27 -7.07
C LYS A 109 -12.88 -11.41 -5.87
N LYS A 110 -12.39 -11.17 -4.64
CA LYS A 110 -13.19 -11.16 -3.42
C LYS A 110 -14.29 -10.09 -3.46
N ARG A 111 -13.94 -8.84 -3.78
CA ARG A 111 -14.91 -7.72 -3.94
C ARG A 111 -15.97 -7.95 -5.02
N ARG A 112 -15.67 -8.76 -6.04
CA ARG A 112 -16.65 -9.13 -7.08
C ARG A 112 -17.57 -10.26 -6.64
N GLN A 113 -17.11 -11.15 -5.77
CA GLN A 113 -17.91 -12.25 -5.21
C GLN A 113 -18.78 -11.79 -4.04
N SER A 114 -18.42 -10.69 -3.35
CA SER A 114 -19.19 -10.11 -2.25
C SER A 114 -20.17 -8.98 -2.63
N LYS A 115 -20.46 -8.77 -3.93
CA LYS A 115 -21.63 -7.99 -4.34
C LYS A 115 -22.86 -8.88 -4.34
N PRO A 116 -23.88 -8.67 -3.48
CA PRO A 116 -25.22 -9.12 -3.81
C PRO A 116 -25.66 -8.36 -5.05
N GLY A 117 -26.32 -9.05 -5.97
CA GLY A 117 -26.77 -8.45 -7.22
C GLY A 117 -27.61 -7.20 -6.95
N ALA A 118 -27.18 -6.07 -7.50
CA ALA A 118 -28.11 -5.01 -7.85
C ALA A 118 -28.88 -5.50 -9.09
N ALA A 119 -29.95 -6.25 -8.87
CA ALA A 119 -30.91 -6.62 -9.91
C ALA A 119 -32.33 -6.42 -9.38
N ALA A 120 -32.96 -5.36 -9.91
CA ALA A 120 -34.41 -5.12 -10.05
C ALA A 120 -35.28 -5.04 -8.78
N VAL A 121 -35.42 -3.83 -8.24
CA VAL A 121 -36.69 -3.40 -7.62
C VAL A 121 -37.63 -2.94 -8.75
N ALA A 122 -38.48 -3.84 -9.24
CA ALA A 122 -39.63 -3.46 -10.04
C ALA A 122 -40.81 -3.27 -9.08
N GLY A 123 -41.14 -2.00 -8.82
CA GLY A 123 -42.21 -1.60 -7.92
C GLY A 123 -43.55 -2.22 -8.31
N ARG A 124 -44.19 -2.86 -7.33
CA ARG A 124 -45.61 -3.15 -7.37
C ARG A 124 -46.36 -1.82 -7.47
N ARG A 125 -46.99 -1.55 -8.61
CA ARG A 125 -48.08 -0.56 -8.69
C ARG A 125 -49.37 -1.34 -8.72
N ASP A 126 -50.04 -1.40 -7.58
CA ASP A 126 -51.49 -1.40 -7.54
C ASP A 126 -51.90 -0.04 -6.99
N PRO A 127 -52.79 0.68 -7.70
CA PRO A 127 -53.93 1.19 -6.98
C PRO A 127 -55.24 0.90 -7.70
N VAL A 128 -56.20 0.59 -6.85
CA VAL A 128 -57.59 0.26 -7.09
C VAL A 128 -58.41 1.45 -7.62
N ARG A 129 -59.41 1.14 -8.47
CA ARG A 129 -60.79 1.70 -8.53
C ARG A 129 -61.13 2.95 -9.34
N ALA A 130 -62.35 2.84 -9.91
CA ALA A 130 -63.33 3.84 -10.40
C ALA A 130 -63.07 4.38 -11.81
N SER A 131 -64.00 4.34 -12.77
CA SER A 131 -65.48 4.23 -12.74
C SER A 131 -66.00 3.49 -13.97
#